data_AF-A0A960EF10-F1
#
_entry.id   AF-A0A960EF10-F1
#
_cell.length_a   1.000
_cell.length_b   1.000
_cell.length_c   1.000
_cell.angle_alpha   90.00
_cell.angle_beta   90.00
_cell.angle_gamma   90.00
#
_symmetry.space_group_name_H-M   'P 1'
#
loop_
_entity.id
_entity.type
_entity.pdbx_description
1 polymer ?
#
loop_
_entity_poly.entity_id
_entity_poly.type
_entity_poly.pdbx_seq_one_letter_code
_entity_poly.pdbx_strand_id
1 'polypeptide(L)'
;MLISMGVAALLTATMVLVPASPAAATVTVTTSGTVVTVDLVGNEPMRIDCNNGVVVIRLKTGTPAVPCGSLTKVIVNGDGGIQTVYGEDLDDPLFTADPSLEVHLGAGNDDVRESAQADVIDLGAGDDVLHLSRSAPNTSVDLGTNTDEVRYFGSDDDEVMTASSTSNVMTFSHTLAGVTTTTQVTNAERLDFNGRGGDDVLDASGVTAASTIDGAVLFGSFGDDVLLGPDAPSTLFGGVGDNQIVGGTANDNIGSASEGDTISPGGGADRVYDRDSLRSGRTIDSTGFGHTYTVEVAFGDAVSRVRPSGSGTLVTTSLTRTGQQLVPSTFQTVVVNLDQHGEGGDRSLIDLHALAGNRAIRGEGDVTDDDLVDITIPYGGWTTSGTAATTLTIDPTDSILGTITLSDVGEVRIHGPWTNKNAGFVHRVTRDLMFRFATGSEISSIAVALGDGETTRPAVVAGLMDTDEYRGLDVDRTFVKYLRRTADPAGRTYWITSIRNGKALWRFRAQLFGSNEYFTKAGGENEAYLVKVYNDVLGRDPDPSGKAYWLKKLNGGADRGSVALQFINGSEFRRYLLDEQFLRFLDRRATTAEQTTWSNVLKASATGEQQLIAFLAASTSYYDRT
;
A
#
# COMPACT_ATOMS: atom_id res chain seq x y z
N MET A 1 -58.86 30.28 49.88
CA MET A 1 -60.04 29.76 50.59
C MET A 1 -60.22 28.29 50.16
N LEU A 2 -59.83 27.37 51.05
CA LEU A 2 -60.38 26.02 51.30
C LEU A 2 -60.61 24.96 50.17
N ILE A 3 -60.11 23.74 50.49
CA ILE A 3 -60.59 22.37 50.16
C ILE A 3 -60.10 21.79 48.81
N SER A 4 -59.10 20.89 48.79
CA SER A 4 -59.09 19.44 49.15
C SER A 4 -59.97 18.56 48.26
N MET A 5 -59.35 17.75 47.39
CA MET A 5 -59.79 16.38 47.07
C MET A 5 -58.59 15.60 46.54
N GLY A 6 -58.19 14.56 47.28
CA GLY A 6 -57.09 13.67 46.92
C GLY A 6 -57.55 12.49 46.07
N VAL A 7 -56.58 11.85 45.41
CA VAL A 7 -56.65 10.44 45.01
C VAL A 7 -55.25 9.87 45.16
N ALA A 8 -55.12 8.82 45.99
CA ALA A 8 -53.89 8.09 46.26
C ALA A 8 -53.53 7.20 45.05
N ALA A 9 -52.31 7.34 44.53
CA ALA A 9 -51.76 6.48 43.50
C ALA A 9 -51.03 5.29 44.14
N LEU A 10 -51.42 4.08 43.74
CA LEU A 10 -50.69 2.83 43.98
C LEU A 10 -49.31 2.89 43.32
N LEU A 11 -48.24 2.73 44.10
CA LEU A 11 -46.89 2.50 43.58
C LEU A 11 -46.76 1.00 43.23
N THR A 12 -46.67 0.68 41.94
CA THR A 12 -46.19 -0.62 41.46
C THR A 12 -44.67 -0.56 41.33
N ALA A 13 -43.95 -1.21 42.24
CA ALA A 13 -42.51 -1.37 42.12
C ALA A 13 -42.19 -2.37 41.00
N THR A 14 -41.64 -1.86 39.89
CA THR A 14 -41.06 -2.68 38.83
C THR A 14 -39.68 -3.14 39.29
N MET A 15 -39.56 -4.44 39.60
CA MET A 15 -38.29 -5.06 39.96
C MET A 15 -37.42 -5.14 38.70
N VAL A 16 -36.44 -4.24 38.58
CA VAL A 16 -35.41 -4.32 37.55
C VAL A 16 -34.53 -5.53 37.88
N LEU A 17 -34.63 -6.60 37.10
CA LEU A 17 -33.61 -7.65 37.10
C LEU A 17 -32.32 -7.02 36.58
N VAL A 18 -31.37 -6.79 37.48
CA VAL A 18 -29.97 -6.57 37.11
C VAL A 18 -29.50 -7.89 36.49
N PRO A 19 -29.07 -7.93 35.22
CA PRO A 19 -28.47 -9.14 34.66
C PRO A 19 -27.30 -9.55 35.56
N ALA A 20 -27.17 -10.84 35.85
CA ALA A 20 -26.02 -11.35 36.57
C ALA A 20 -24.74 -10.85 35.88
N SER A 21 -23.80 -10.32 36.67
CA SER A 21 -22.43 -10.11 36.19
C SER A 21 -21.97 -11.40 35.49
N PRO A 22 -21.31 -11.33 34.32
CA PRO A 22 -20.65 -12.53 33.78
C PRO A 22 -19.80 -13.15 34.89
N ALA A 23 -19.88 -14.46 35.03
CA ALA A 23 -19.06 -15.18 35.99
C ALA A 23 -17.59 -14.82 35.71
N ALA A 24 -16.85 -14.39 36.74
CA ALA A 24 -15.43 -14.16 36.61
C ALA A 24 -14.78 -15.47 36.13
N ALA A 25 -13.90 -15.38 35.13
CA ALA A 25 -13.11 -16.51 34.66
C ALA A 25 -12.50 -17.25 35.87
N THR A 26 -12.69 -18.57 35.94
CA THR A 26 -12.15 -19.37 37.04
C THR A 26 -11.03 -20.24 36.53
N VAL A 27 -9.82 -20.04 37.05
CA VAL A 27 -8.66 -20.85 36.67
C VAL A 27 -8.31 -21.84 37.78
N THR A 28 -8.31 -23.13 37.43
CA THR A 28 -7.79 -24.18 38.31
C THR A 28 -6.34 -24.47 37.95
N VAL A 29 -5.49 -24.63 38.96
CA VAL A 29 -4.06 -24.91 38.75
C VAL A 29 -3.69 -26.05 39.67
N THR A 30 -3.17 -27.12 39.10
CA THR A 30 -2.69 -28.30 39.83
C THR A 30 -1.23 -28.56 39.49
N THR A 31 -0.51 -29.27 40.36
CA THR A 31 0.91 -29.56 40.15
C THR A 31 1.25 -30.99 40.47
N SER A 32 2.15 -31.55 39.67
CA SER A 32 2.70 -32.90 39.84
C SER A 32 4.21 -32.83 39.62
N GLY A 33 4.96 -32.71 40.72
CA GLY A 33 6.40 -32.50 40.66
C GLY A 33 6.76 -31.21 39.93
N THR A 34 7.39 -31.34 38.77
CA THR A 34 7.86 -30.25 37.89
C THR A 34 6.87 -29.89 36.79
N VAL A 35 5.66 -30.46 36.82
CA VAL A 35 4.59 -30.21 35.84
C VAL A 35 3.49 -29.37 36.47
N VAL A 36 3.05 -28.34 35.74
CA VAL A 36 1.90 -27.50 36.10
C VAL A 36 0.77 -27.80 35.12
N THR A 37 -0.44 -28.04 35.62
CA THR A 37 -1.66 -28.17 34.80
C THR A 37 -2.60 -27.02 35.13
N VAL A 38 -3.10 -26.36 34.09
CA VAL A 38 -3.98 -25.19 34.17
C VAL A 38 -5.29 -25.52 33.45
N ASP A 39 -6.40 -25.46 34.17
CA ASP A 39 -7.73 -25.58 33.58
C ASP A 39 -8.34 -24.18 33.51
N LEU A 40 -8.63 -23.72 32.28
CA LEU A 40 -9.19 -22.41 31.98
C LEU A 40 -10.72 -22.49 31.93
N VAL A 41 -11.38 -21.46 32.46
CA VAL A 41 -12.82 -21.25 32.30
C VAL A 41 -13.04 -19.78 31.99
N GLY A 42 -13.72 -19.48 30.87
CA GLY A 42 -13.87 -18.14 30.32
C GLY A 42 -12.69 -17.68 29.45
N ASN A 43 -12.79 -16.45 28.94
CA ASN A 43 -12.00 -16.01 27.78
C ASN A 43 -10.83 -15.07 28.13
N GLU A 44 -10.37 -15.10 29.38
CA GLU A 44 -9.26 -14.23 29.79
C GLU A 44 -7.92 -14.81 29.30
N PRO A 45 -7.02 -13.99 28.71
CA PRO A 45 -5.75 -14.48 28.20
C PRO A 45 -4.85 -15.10 29.27
N MET A 46 -4.36 -16.31 29.01
CA MET A 46 -3.43 -17.00 29.89
C MET A 46 -1.98 -16.53 29.66
N ARG A 47 -1.34 -16.07 30.74
CA ARG A 47 0.08 -15.73 30.81
C ARG A 47 0.78 -16.45 31.94
N ILE A 48 2.06 -16.77 31.74
CA ILE A 48 2.89 -17.51 32.69
C ILE A 48 4.11 -16.65 33.02
N ASP A 49 4.24 -16.18 34.25
CA ASP A 49 5.41 -15.40 34.68
C ASP A 49 6.27 -16.19 35.67
N CYS A 50 7.54 -15.80 35.78
CA CYS A 50 8.38 -16.17 36.92
C CYS A 50 8.52 -14.98 37.89
N ASN A 51 7.84 -15.04 39.04
CA ASN A 51 7.90 -13.99 40.06
C ASN A 51 8.62 -14.49 41.30
N ASN A 52 9.70 -13.80 41.69
CA ASN A 52 10.54 -14.18 42.83
C ASN A 52 11.02 -15.65 42.78
N GLY A 53 11.27 -16.18 41.57
CA GLY A 53 11.72 -17.55 41.36
C GLY A 53 10.63 -18.62 41.42
N VAL A 54 9.35 -18.22 41.49
CA VAL A 54 8.20 -19.13 41.53
C VAL A 54 7.28 -18.86 40.34
N VAL A 55 6.73 -19.95 39.77
CA VAL A 55 5.78 -19.88 38.64
C VAL A 55 4.49 -19.18 39.06
N VAL A 56 4.04 -18.22 38.25
CA VAL A 56 2.79 -17.47 38.47
C VAL A 56 1.95 -17.49 37.19
N ILE A 57 0.71 -17.98 37.29
CA ILE A 57 -0.32 -17.81 36.27
C ILE A 57 -1.10 -16.52 36.56
N ARG A 58 -1.07 -15.54 35.66
CA ARG A 58 -1.65 -14.19 35.93
C ARG A 58 -3.13 -14.20 36.32
N LEU A 59 -3.89 -15.16 35.80
CA LEU A 59 -5.32 -15.30 36.03
C LEU A 59 -5.68 -15.86 37.42
N LYS A 60 -4.68 -16.19 38.25
CA LYS A 60 -4.92 -16.80 39.56
C LYS A 60 -4.01 -16.23 40.65
N THR A 61 -4.63 -15.76 41.73
CA THR A 61 -3.93 -15.44 42.98
C THR A 61 -3.68 -16.73 43.79
N GLY A 62 -2.46 -16.91 44.32
CA GLY A 62 -2.10 -18.07 45.15
C GLY A 62 -1.62 -19.32 44.39
N THR A 63 -0.97 -19.11 43.25
CA THR A 63 -0.38 -20.10 42.32
C THR A 63 0.71 -20.99 42.95
N PRO A 64 1.04 -22.15 42.34
CA PRO A 64 1.74 -23.23 43.01
C PRO A 64 3.22 -22.91 43.32
N ALA A 65 3.75 -23.51 44.39
CA ALA A 65 5.15 -23.36 44.80
C ALA A 65 6.13 -24.17 43.92
N VAL A 66 6.02 -24.06 42.60
CA VAL A 66 6.98 -24.65 41.65
C VAL A 66 8.09 -23.62 41.38
N PRO A 67 9.36 -23.95 41.64
CA PRO A 67 10.47 -23.10 41.24
C PRO A 67 10.56 -23.02 39.71
N CYS A 68 10.68 -21.82 39.15
CA CYS A 68 10.70 -21.61 37.68
C CYS A 68 11.79 -22.44 37.00
N GLY A 69 13.01 -22.45 37.55
CA GLY A 69 14.13 -23.20 37.00
C GLY A 69 14.02 -24.73 37.10
N SER A 70 12.93 -25.24 37.68
CA SER A 70 12.62 -26.68 37.72
C SER A 70 11.36 -27.05 36.93
N LEU A 71 10.62 -26.07 36.40
CA LEU A 71 9.41 -26.34 35.60
C LEU A 71 9.82 -27.02 34.30
N THR A 72 9.27 -28.20 34.02
CA THR A 72 9.60 -28.96 32.81
C THR A 72 8.46 -29.01 31.80
N LYS A 73 7.22 -28.77 32.25
CA LYS A 73 6.05 -28.84 31.37
C LYS A 73 4.86 -28.06 31.93
N VAL A 74 4.12 -27.41 31.04
CA VAL A 74 2.81 -26.83 31.32
C VAL A 74 1.75 -27.52 30.47
N ILE A 75 0.69 -28.00 31.11
CA ILE A 75 -0.50 -28.55 30.44
C ILE A 75 -1.63 -27.54 30.59
N VAL A 76 -2.30 -27.18 29.51
CA VAL A 76 -3.42 -26.23 29.50
C VAL A 76 -4.66 -26.91 28.93
N ASN A 77 -5.74 -26.91 29.70
CA ASN A 77 -7.04 -27.42 29.28
C ASN A 77 -8.05 -26.27 29.19
N GLY A 78 -8.74 -26.15 28.07
CA GLY A 78 -9.82 -25.17 27.87
C GLY A 78 -11.18 -25.69 28.34
N ASP A 79 -12.17 -24.79 28.36
CA ASP A 79 -13.57 -25.11 28.65
C ASP A 79 -14.44 -25.21 27.39
N GLY A 80 -13.83 -25.12 26.20
CA GLY A 80 -14.53 -25.02 24.93
C GLY A 80 -15.12 -23.64 24.61
N GLY A 81 -14.73 -22.60 25.37
CA GLY A 81 -14.89 -21.19 25.01
C GLY A 81 -13.73 -20.65 24.15
N ILE A 82 -13.60 -19.32 24.04
CA ILE A 82 -12.49 -18.69 23.28
C ILE A 82 -11.33 -18.48 24.25
N GLN A 83 -10.20 -19.17 24.07
CA GLN A 83 -9.02 -19.00 24.90
C GLN A 83 -7.83 -18.43 24.13
N THR A 84 -6.93 -17.77 24.87
CA THR A 84 -5.66 -17.31 24.34
C THR A 84 -4.53 -17.77 25.26
N VAL A 85 -3.54 -18.46 24.71
CA VAL A 85 -2.40 -19.02 25.46
C VAL A 85 -1.10 -18.47 24.91
N TYR A 86 -0.35 -17.77 25.76
CA TYR A 86 0.97 -17.22 25.45
C TYR A 86 2.05 -18.18 25.97
N GLY A 87 2.31 -19.23 25.22
CA GLY A 87 3.34 -20.22 25.52
C GLY A 87 4.76 -19.69 25.39
N GLU A 88 4.99 -18.63 24.60
CA GLU A 88 6.31 -18.01 24.46
C GLU A 88 6.80 -17.37 25.77
N ASP A 89 5.89 -17.11 26.72
CA ASP A 89 6.27 -16.68 28.07
C ASP A 89 7.19 -17.72 28.76
N LEU A 90 7.12 -19.00 28.37
CA LEU A 90 7.96 -20.08 28.88
C LEU A 90 9.42 -20.00 28.41
N ASP A 91 9.70 -19.16 27.42
CA ASP A 91 11.04 -18.95 26.87
C ASP A 91 11.84 -17.91 27.66
N ASP A 92 11.24 -17.32 28.70
CA ASP A 92 11.95 -16.40 29.60
C ASP A 92 13.16 -17.11 30.23
N PRO A 93 14.37 -16.49 30.23
CA PRO A 93 15.59 -17.06 30.81
C PRO A 93 15.47 -17.52 32.28
N LEU A 94 14.44 -17.07 33.00
CA LEU A 94 14.13 -17.52 34.35
C LEU A 94 13.60 -18.99 34.40
N PHE A 95 13.10 -19.53 33.30
CA PHE A 95 12.70 -20.92 33.14
C PHE A 95 13.86 -21.78 32.62
N THR A 96 14.91 -21.92 33.43
CA THR A 96 16.18 -22.57 33.02
C THR A 96 16.11 -24.06 32.64
N ALA A 97 14.95 -24.69 32.78
CA ALA A 97 14.73 -26.09 32.39
C ALA A 97 14.04 -26.21 31.02
N ASP A 98 13.78 -25.08 30.35
CA ASP A 98 13.10 -24.95 29.06
C ASP A 98 11.83 -25.81 29.00
N PRO A 99 10.75 -25.41 29.68
CA PRO A 99 9.55 -26.22 29.77
C PRO A 99 8.78 -26.29 28.45
N SER A 100 8.32 -27.50 28.09
CA SER A 100 7.39 -27.70 26.97
C SER A 100 5.95 -27.32 27.31
N LEU A 101 5.16 -26.99 26.31
CA LEU A 101 3.73 -26.73 26.37
C LEU A 101 2.93 -27.93 25.84
N GLU A 102 1.86 -28.28 26.54
CA GLU A 102 0.81 -29.18 26.05
C GLU A 102 -0.55 -28.49 26.19
N VAL A 103 -1.33 -28.42 25.13
CA VAL A 103 -2.57 -27.64 25.04
C VAL A 103 -3.71 -28.49 24.50
N HIS A 104 -4.87 -28.43 25.17
CA HIS A 104 -6.13 -29.07 24.80
C HIS A 104 -7.30 -28.09 25.04
N LEU A 105 -7.69 -27.27 24.07
CA LEU A 105 -8.62 -26.14 24.30
C LEU A 105 -10.09 -26.48 24.01
N GLY A 106 -10.33 -27.34 23.02
CA GLY A 106 -11.59 -28.01 22.81
C GLY A 106 -12.39 -27.42 21.67
N ALA A 107 -13.28 -26.47 21.94
CA ALA A 107 -14.02 -25.76 20.90
C ALA A 107 -13.88 -24.27 21.16
N GLY A 108 -14.27 -23.44 20.20
CA GLY A 108 -14.04 -22.00 20.28
C GLY A 108 -12.95 -21.58 19.31
N ASN A 109 -12.79 -20.27 19.14
CA ASN A 109 -11.76 -19.71 18.25
C ASN A 109 -10.57 -19.34 19.12
N ASP A 110 -9.59 -20.22 19.18
CA ASP A 110 -8.48 -20.14 20.10
C ASP A 110 -7.22 -19.53 19.45
N ASP A 111 -6.39 -18.87 20.25
CA ASP A 111 -5.13 -18.27 19.81
C ASP A 111 -3.99 -18.78 20.69
N VAL A 112 -3.08 -19.55 20.10
CA VAL A 112 -1.94 -20.14 20.80
C VAL A 112 -0.64 -19.64 20.19
N ARG A 113 0.24 -19.19 21.07
CA ARG A 113 1.65 -18.95 20.77
C ARG A 113 2.45 -20.02 21.47
N GLU A 114 3.25 -20.77 20.73
CA GLU A 114 3.97 -21.90 21.30
C GLU A 114 5.28 -21.48 21.98
N SER A 115 5.89 -22.42 22.71
CA SER A 115 7.19 -22.23 23.32
C SER A 115 8.33 -22.56 22.35
N ALA A 116 9.57 -22.33 22.76
CA ALA A 116 10.76 -22.73 22.04
C ALA A 116 11.01 -24.26 22.10
N GLN A 117 10.17 -25.04 22.76
CA GLN A 117 10.35 -26.47 23.01
C GLN A 117 9.39 -27.33 22.20
N ALA A 118 9.59 -28.64 22.25
CA ALA A 118 8.76 -29.57 21.50
C ALA A 118 7.37 -29.69 22.15
N ASP A 119 6.38 -29.04 21.54
CA ASP A 119 5.05 -28.89 22.13
C ASP A 119 4.04 -29.93 21.60
N VAL A 120 2.92 -30.07 22.32
CA VAL A 120 1.76 -30.88 21.94
C VAL A 120 0.55 -29.96 21.90
N ILE A 121 -0.05 -29.77 20.73
CA ILE A 121 -1.11 -28.78 20.52
C ILE A 121 -2.33 -29.47 19.89
N ASP A 122 -3.48 -29.34 20.56
CA ASP A 122 -4.82 -29.75 20.10
C ASP A 122 -5.80 -28.59 20.39
N LEU A 123 -6.24 -27.89 19.34
CA LEU A 123 -7.10 -26.71 19.47
C LEU A 123 -8.58 -27.07 19.35
N GLY A 124 -8.93 -27.87 18.34
CA GLY A 124 -10.18 -28.61 18.27
C GLY A 124 -11.17 -27.99 17.29
N ALA A 125 -12.31 -27.49 17.72
CA ALA A 125 -13.34 -27.00 16.79
C ALA A 125 -13.54 -25.48 16.88
N GLY A 126 -13.26 -24.78 15.80
CA GLY A 126 -13.44 -23.33 15.68
C GLY A 126 -12.43 -22.75 14.71
N ASP A 127 -12.44 -21.44 14.49
CA ASP A 127 -11.44 -20.83 13.62
C ASP A 127 -10.24 -20.43 14.48
N ASP A 128 -9.24 -21.32 14.55
CA ASP A 128 -8.11 -21.23 15.47
C ASP A 128 -6.87 -20.59 14.84
N VAL A 129 -5.98 -20.05 15.67
CA VAL A 129 -4.72 -19.46 15.25
C VAL A 129 -3.56 -20.04 16.04
N LEU A 130 -2.59 -20.62 15.34
CA LEU A 130 -1.32 -21.05 15.90
C LEU A 130 -0.18 -20.16 15.41
N HIS A 131 0.54 -19.57 16.36
CA HIS A 131 1.81 -18.88 16.12
C HIS A 131 2.98 -19.83 16.43
N LEU A 132 3.70 -20.24 15.39
CA LEU A 132 4.87 -21.12 15.50
C LEU A 132 6.13 -20.36 15.97
N SER A 133 7.05 -21.08 16.62
CA SER A 133 8.34 -20.57 17.13
C SER A 133 9.52 -21.10 16.30
N ARG A 134 10.72 -20.51 16.50
CA ARG A 134 11.91 -20.80 15.67
C ARG A 134 12.71 -22.02 16.11
N SER A 135 12.34 -22.66 17.20
CA SER A 135 13.27 -23.44 18.01
C SER A 135 13.13 -24.95 17.81
N ALA A 136 12.44 -25.68 18.70
CA ALA A 136 12.33 -27.12 18.60
C ALA A 136 11.14 -27.56 17.73
N PRO A 137 11.27 -28.64 16.93
CA PRO A 137 10.14 -29.31 16.32
C PRO A 137 9.08 -29.72 17.33
N ASN A 138 7.81 -29.41 17.05
CA ASN A 138 6.72 -29.88 17.90
C ASN A 138 6.56 -31.39 17.83
N THR A 139 6.07 -31.96 18.93
CA THR A 139 5.76 -33.38 19.03
C THR A 139 4.51 -33.71 18.22
N SER A 140 3.47 -32.89 18.30
CA SER A 140 2.25 -33.00 17.49
C SER A 140 1.48 -31.69 17.50
N VAL A 141 0.91 -31.33 16.35
CA VAL A 141 0.02 -30.18 16.21
C VAL A 141 -1.20 -30.59 15.38
N ASP A 142 -2.39 -30.41 15.95
CA ASP A 142 -3.68 -30.57 15.30
C ASP A 142 -4.54 -29.33 15.61
N LEU A 143 -4.94 -28.59 14.57
CA LEU A 143 -5.81 -27.43 14.75
C LEU A 143 -7.29 -27.84 14.72
N GLY A 144 -7.59 -29.02 14.17
CA GLY A 144 -8.88 -29.67 14.26
C GLY A 144 -9.82 -29.37 13.11
N THR A 145 -10.93 -28.66 13.34
CA THR A 145 -11.96 -28.43 12.31
C THR A 145 -12.36 -26.97 12.23
N ASN A 146 -12.68 -26.57 11.00
CA ASN A 146 -13.14 -25.25 10.54
C ASN A 146 -12.03 -24.56 9.74
N THR A 147 -11.76 -23.27 9.94
CA THR A 147 -10.75 -22.53 9.17
C THR A 147 -9.63 -22.10 10.10
N ASP A 148 -8.55 -22.88 10.09
CA ASP A 148 -7.45 -22.71 11.03
C ASP A 148 -6.23 -22.09 10.36
N GLU A 149 -5.55 -21.19 11.08
CA GLU A 149 -4.45 -20.38 10.58
C GLU A 149 -3.13 -20.66 11.30
N VAL A 150 -2.09 -20.94 10.52
CA VAL A 150 -0.71 -21.01 11.01
C VAL A 150 0.02 -19.72 10.64
N ARG A 151 0.57 -19.05 11.66
CA ARG A 151 1.36 -17.83 11.50
C ARG A 151 2.81 -18.04 11.88
N TYR A 152 3.71 -17.44 11.11
CA TYR A 152 5.13 -17.39 11.43
C TYR A 152 5.72 -16.01 11.13
N PHE A 153 6.49 -15.48 12.09
CA PHE A 153 7.19 -14.20 11.95
C PHE A 153 8.71 -14.42 12.06
N GLY A 154 9.46 -14.05 11.02
CA GLY A 154 10.92 -14.07 10.88
C GLY A 154 11.65 -13.02 11.72
N SER A 155 12.99 -13.01 11.67
CA SER A 155 13.86 -12.04 12.38
C SER A 155 14.14 -10.81 11.51
N ASP A 156 15.10 -9.99 11.94
CA ASP A 156 15.69 -8.96 11.07
C ASP A 156 16.96 -9.50 10.34
N ASP A 157 17.12 -10.82 10.25
CA ASP A 157 18.27 -11.52 9.64
C ASP A 157 17.79 -12.34 8.42
N ASP A 158 18.67 -12.67 7.47
CA ASP A 158 18.29 -13.46 6.28
C ASP A 158 17.84 -14.90 6.63
N GLU A 159 16.64 -15.27 6.21
CA GLU A 159 16.03 -16.58 6.54
C GLU A 159 15.41 -17.32 5.36
N VAL A 160 15.15 -18.62 5.57
CA VAL A 160 14.36 -19.44 4.64
C VAL A 160 13.20 -20.09 5.39
N MET A 161 11.97 -19.72 5.02
CA MET A 161 10.73 -20.32 5.50
C MET A 161 10.09 -21.13 4.38
N THR A 162 9.76 -22.39 4.65
CA THR A 162 9.14 -23.28 3.67
C THR A 162 7.86 -23.91 4.22
N ALA A 163 6.83 -23.99 3.40
CA ALA A 163 5.63 -24.80 3.65
C ALA A 163 5.40 -25.77 2.49
N SER A 164 5.06 -27.01 2.82
CA SER A 164 4.64 -28.02 1.83
C SER A 164 3.46 -28.83 2.33
N SER A 165 2.50 -29.12 1.44
CA SER A 165 1.33 -29.91 1.78
C SER A 165 0.65 -30.50 0.53
N THR A 166 0.24 -31.76 0.63
CA THR A 166 -0.55 -32.48 -0.39
C THR A 166 -1.78 -33.16 0.21
N SER A 167 -2.12 -32.85 1.46
CA SER A 167 -3.23 -33.42 2.22
C SER A 167 -3.62 -32.46 3.35
N ASN A 168 -4.27 -32.97 4.40
CA ASN A 168 -4.51 -32.23 5.63
C ASN A 168 -3.29 -32.15 6.57
N VAL A 169 -2.08 -32.47 6.10
CA VAL A 169 -0.86 -32.40 6.92
C VAL A 169 0.14 -31.52 6.19
N MET A 170 0.38 -30.35 6.76
CA MET A 170 1.39 -29.39 6.33
C MET A 170 2.71 -29.70 7.01
N THR A 171 3.81 -29.61 6.27
CA THR A 171 5.17 -29.56 6.83
C THR A 171 5.71 -28.14 6.69
N PHE A 172 5.96 -27.50 7.81
CA PHE A 172 6.65 -26.21 7.92
C PHE A 172 8.13 -26.45 8.23
N SER A 173 9.04 -25.75 7.55
CA SER A 173 10.44 -25.70 7.96
C SER A 173 10.98 -24.27 7.93
N HIS A 174 11.82 -23.94 8.90
CA HIS A 174 12.50 -22.65 9.01
C HIS A 174 14.00 -22.87 9.11
N THR A 175 14.79 -22.10 8.35
CA THR A 175 16.25 -22.12 8.38
C THR A 175 16.79 -20.73 8.69
N LEU A 176 17.51 -20.61 9.80
CA LEU A 176 18.21 -19.38 10.21
C LEU A 176 19.66 -19.72 10.52
N ALA A 177 20.60 -18.92 10.00
CA ALA A 177 22.04 -19.11 10.19
C ALA A 177 22.53 -20.56 9.90
N GLY A 178 21.88 -21.25 8.96
CA GLY A 178 22.20 -22.62 8.56
C GLY A 178 21.63 -23.73 9.44
N VAL A 179 20.80 -23.40 10.43
CA VAL A 179 20.09 -24.37 11.29
C VAL A 179 18.64 -24.48 10.82
N THR A 180 18.21 -25.68 10.44
CA THR A 180 16.84 -25.96 9.98
C THR A 180 16.03 -26.67 11.06
N THR A 181 14.81 -26.20 11.29
CA THR A 181 13.80 -26.78 12.18
C THR A 181 12.55 -27.11 11.37
N THR A 182 11.85 -28.19 11.70
CA THR A 182 10.71 -28.70 10.92
C THR A 182 9.58 -29.15 11.83
N THR A 183 8.38 -28.64 11.61
CA THR A 183 7.16 -29.00 12.35
C THR A 183 6.08 -29.47 11.38
N GLN A 184 5.34 -30.52 11.75
CA GLN A 184 4.14 -30.92 11.03
C GLN A 184 2.89 -30.40 11.73
N VAL A 185 1.99 -29.82 10.96
CA VAL A 185 0.70 -29.29 11.41
C VAL A 185 -0.42 -29.99 10.67
N THR A 186 -1.39 -30.53 11.40
CA THR A 186 -2.57 -31.20 10.84
C THR A 186 -3.76 -30.25 10.86
N ASN A 187 -4.57 -30.31 9.80
CA ASN A 187 -5.81 -29.54 9.61
C ASN A 187 -5.58 -28.02 9.69
N ALA A 188 -4.61 -27.52 8.92
CA ALA A 188 -4.50 -26.09 8.69
C ALA A 188 -5.11 -25.73 7.33
N GLU A 189 -5.83 -24.62 7.26
CA GLU A 189 -6.47 -24.08 6.06
C GLU A 189 -5.80 -22.78 5.61
N ARG A 190 -5.16 -22.03 6.52
CA ARG A 190 -4.50 -20.76 6.23
C ARG A 190 -3.05 -20.71 6.67
N LEU A 191 -2.25 -20.00 5.87
CA LEU A 191 -0.83 -19.78 6.09
C LEU A 191 -0.52 -18.29 6.09
N ASP A 192 0.24 -17.79 7.07
CA ASP A 192 0.73 -16.41 7.12
C ASP A 192 2.22 -16.37 7.48
N PHE A 193 3.05 -15.96 6.52
CA PHE A 193 4.50 -15.78 6.68
C PHE A 193 4.88 -14.31 6.57
N ASN A 194 5.72 -13.86 7.51
CA ASN A 194 6.28 -12.52 7.50
C ASN A 194 7.81 -12.58 7.72
N GLY A 195 8.59 -12.15 6.73
CA GLY A 195 10.06 -12.07 6.77
C GLY A 195 10.56 -11.11 7.84
N ARG A 196 10.01 -9.89 7.82
CA ARG A 196 10.38 -8.69 8.61
C ARG A 196 11.59 -7.96 8.03
N GLY A 197 12.80 -8.39 8.32
CA GLY A 197 14.00 -7.68 7.86
C GLY A 197 15.06 -8.68 7.43
N GLY A 198 15.88 -8.29 6.45
CA GLY A 198 16.86 -9.20 5.85
C GLY A 198 16.38 -9.66 4.48
N ASP A 199 17.25 -10.33 3.74
CA ASP A 199 16.92 -10.85 2.41
C ASP A 199 16.34 -12.27 2.57
N ASP A 200 15.01 -12.39 2.63
CA ASP A 200 14.32 -13.62 3.02
C ASP A 200 13.86 -14.48 1.83
N VAL A 201 13.71 -15.79 2.07
CA VAL A 201 13.02 -16.72 1.15
C VAL A 201 11.77 -17.27 1.83
N LEU A 202 10.61 -16.87 1.35
CA LEU A 202 9.29 -17.35 1.78
C LEU A 202 8.72 -18.30 0.71
N ASP A 203 8.85 -19.60 0.90
CA ASP A 203 8.49 -20.62 -0.09
C ASP A 203 7.31 -21.49 0.36
N ALA A 204 6.12 -21.18 -0.14
CA ALA A 204 4.92 -21.99 0.02
C ALA A 204 4.59 -22.81 -1.24
N SER A 205 5.49 -22.86 -2.25
CA SER A 205 5.22 -23.53 -3.53
C SER A 205 5.06 -25.05 -3.43
N GLY A 206 5.48 -25.64 -2.31
CA GLY A 206 5.24 -27.06 -1.99
C GLY A 206 3.81 -27.36 -1.56
N VAL A 207 2.97 -26.36 -1.32
CA VAL A 207 1.54 -26.51 -1.02
C VAL A 207 0.77 -26.61 -2.34
N THR A 208 0.26 -27.80 -2.60
CA THR A 208 -0.46 -28.13 -3.85
C THR A 208 -1.97 -27.99 -3.69
N ALA A 209 -2.71 -27.98 -4.80
CA ALA A 209 -4.17 -27.97 -4.79
C ALA A 209 -4.85 -29.20 -4.13
N ALA A 210 -4.07 -30.22 -3.74
CA ALA A 210 -4.54 -31.38 -2.97
C ALA A 210 -4.49 -31.16 -1.44
N SER A 211 -3.87 -30.06 -0.99
CA SER A 211 -3.81 -29.63 0.40
C SER A 211 -5.18 -29.19 0.95
N THR A 212 -5.34 -29.15 2.27
CA THR A 212 -6.44 -28.43 2.94
C THR A 212 -6.23 -26.91 2.95
N ILE A 213 -4.99 -26.45 2.77
CA ILE A 213 -4.65 -25.01 2.71
C ILE A 213 -5.39 -24.37 1.53
N ASP A 214 -6.29 -23.44 1.83
CA ASP A 214 -7.14 -22.74 0.87
C ASP A 214 -6.82 -21.24 0.75
N GLY A 215 -5.84 -20.75 1.51
CA GLY A 215 -5.28 -19.41 1.31
C GLY A 215 -3.97 -19.17 2.03
N ALA A 216 -3.16 -18.28 1.48
CA ALA A 216 -1.87 -17.91 2.06
C ALA A 216 -1.59 -16.40 2.00
N VAL A 217 -0.76 -15.96 2.92
CA VAL A 217 -0.25 -14.60 3.02
C VAL A 217 1.27 -14.68 3.17
N LEU A 218 2.02 -14.07 2.25
CA LEU A 218 3.48 -13.98 2.32
C LEU A 218 3.89 -12.51 2.22
N PHE A 219 4.53 -12.01 3.28
CA PHE A 219 5.03 -10.64 3.38
C PHE A 219 6.55 -10.63 3.58
N GLY A 220 7.32 -10.20 2.58
CA GLY A 220 8.79 -10.08 2.69
C GLY A 220 9.18 -9.00 3.72
N SER A 221 8.64 -7.80 3.53
CA SER A 221 8.79 -6.61 4.39
C SER A 221 10.01 -5.74 4.02
N PHE A 222 11.19 -5.91 4.64
CA PHE A 222 12.38 -5.12 4.32
C PHE A 222 13.53 -6.03 3.87
N GLY A 223 13.99 -5.86 2.62
CA GLY A 223 15.08 -6.62 2.05
C GLY A 223 14.78 -7.03 0.62
N ASP A 224 15.74 -7.66 -0.03
CA ASP A 224 15.56 -8.21 -1.37
C ASP A 224 14.99 -9.64 -1.23
N ASP A 225 13.66 -9.75 -1.08
CA ASP A 225 12.99 -11.00 -0.71
C ASP A 225 12.58 -11.88 -1.91
N VAL A 226 12.52 -13.20 -1.71
CA VAL A 226 11.98 -14.19 -2.64
C VAL A 226 10.71 -14.81 -2.08
N LEU A 227 9.57 -14.54 -2.72
CA LEU A 227 8.26 -15.08 -2.35
C LEU A 227 7.78 -16.08 -3.42
N LEU A 228 7.53 -17.32 -3.02
CA LEU A 228 6.99 -18.38 -3.87
C LEU A 228 5.63 -18.85 -3.33
N GLY A 229 4.56 -18.51 -4.03
CA GLY A 229 3.18 -18.78 -3.64
C GLY A 229 2.74 -20.24 -3.83
N PRO A 230 1.74 -20.70 -3.05
CA PRO A 230 1.14 -22.03 -3.15
C PRO A 230 0.12 -22.13 -4.29
N ASP A 231 -0.35 -23.35 -4.59
CA ASP A 231 -1.52 -23.59 -5.47
C ASP A 231 -2.87 -23.28 -4.77
N ALA A 232 -2.93 -22.16 -4.05
CA ALA A 232 -4.11 -21.66 -3.33
C ALA A 232 -4.17 -20.13 -3.41
N PRO A 233 -5.37 -19.50 -3.37
CA PRO A 233 -5.49 -18.04 -3.43
C PRO A 233 -4.61 -17.33 -2.41
N SER A 234 -3.70 -16.48 -2.88
CA SER A 234 -2.68 -15.90 -2.01
C SER A 234 -2.62 -14.39 -2.05
N THR A 235 -2.21 -13.78 -0.94
CA THR A 235 -1.71 -12.39 -0.93
C THR A 235 -0.19 -12.42 -0.82
N LEU A 236 0.49 -11.94 -1.85
CA LEU A 236 1.96 -11.89 -1.89
C LEU A 236 2.40 -10.44 -1.92
N PHE A 237 3.25 -10.02 -1.00
CA PHE A 237 3.74 -8.65 -0.93
C PHE A 237 5.23 -8.60 -0.58
N GLY A 238 6.06 -8.24 -1.55
CA GLY A 238 7.52 -8.17 -1.37
C GLY A 238 7.89 -7.13 -0.31
N GLY A 239 7.38 -5.91 -0.42
CA GLY A 239 7.76 -4.82 0.48
C GLY A 239 8.87 -3.96 -0.09
N VAL A 240 9.74 -3.46 0.78
CA VAL A 240 10.86 -2.57 0.42
C VAL A 240 12.07 -3.41 0.04
N GLY A 241 12.65 -3.14 -1.13
CA GLY A 241 13.78 -3.88 -1.69
C GLY A 241 13.44 -4.36 -3.10
N ASP A 242 14.39 -4.98 -3.79
CA ASP A 242 14.19 -5.54 -5.13
C ASP A 242 13.82 -7.02 -5.02
N ASN A 243 12.52 -7.30 -4.99
CA ASN A 243 11.95 -8.59 -4.64
C ASN A 243 11.71 -9.48 -5.88
N GLN A 244 11.69 -10.79 -5.65
CA GLN A 244 11.21 -11.78 -6.61
C GLN A 244 9.91 -12.41 -6.09
N ILE A 245 8.81 -12.22 -6.81
CA ILE A 245 7.50 -12.75 -6.43
C ILE A 245 6.98 -13.69 -7.50
N VAL A 246 6.69 -14.93 -7.13
CA VAL A 246 6.11 -15.95 -8.00
C VAL A 246 4.80 -16.41 -7.39
N GLY A 247 3.69 -16.22 -8.09
CA GLY A 247 2.38 -16.74 -7.69
C GLY A 247 2.21 -18.22 -8.04
N GLY A 248 1.10 -18.79 -7.57
CA GLY A 248 0.75 -20.18 -7.79
C GLY A 248 -0.16 -20.39 -8.99
N THR A 249 -0.94 -21.47 -8.98
CA THR A 249 -1.94 -21.72 -10.03
C THR A 249 -3.31 -21.10 -9.76
N ALA A 250 -3.54 -20.62 -8.53
CA ALA A 250 -4.78 -20.00 -8.10
C ALA A 250 -4.85 -18.51 -8.48
N ASN A 251 -5.93 -17.82 -8.09
CA ASN A 251 -6.04 -16.39 -8.29
C ASN A 251 -5.38 -15.66 -7.11
N ASP A 252 -4.29 -14.95 -7.39
CA ASP A 252 -3.48 -14.28 -6.39
C ASP A 252 -3.69 -12.77 -6.39
N ASN A 253 -3.37 -12.15 -5.25
CA ASN A 253 -3.28 -10.71 -5.09
C ASN A 253 -1.83 -10.33 -4.77
N ILE A 254 -1.14 -9.80 -5.77
CA ILE A 254 0.30 -9.58 -5.73
C ILE A 254 0.59 -8.09 -5.69
N GLY A 255 1.13 -7.64 -4.56
CA GLY A 255 1.54 -6.26 -4.36
C GLY A 255 3.05 -6.08 -4.34
N SER A 256 3.50 -4.91 -4.79
CA SER A 256 4.91 -4.54 -4.84
C SER A 256 5.07 -3.07 -4.45
N ALA A 257 6.26 -2.70 -3.96
CA ALA A 257 6.57 -1.33 -3.54
C ALA A 257 7.91 -0.81 -4.10
N SER A 258 8.66 -1.58 -4.88
CA SER A 258 9.91 -1.14 -5.53
C SER A 258 9.86 -1.17 -7.06
N GLU A 259 10.72 -0.38 -7.70
CA GLU A 259 10.88 -0.37 -9.16
C GLU A 259 11.70 -1.56 -9.68
N GLY A 260 12.50 -2.22 -8.84
CA GLY A 260 13.33 -3.37 -9.24
C GLY A 260 12.65 -4.74 -9.11
N ASP A 261 11.43 -4.79 -8.58
CA ASP A 261 10.71 -6.05 -8.35
C ASP A 261 10.53 -6.86 -9.64
N THR A 262 10.60 -8.18 -9.52
CA THR A 262 10.26 -9.15 -10.56
C THR A 262 9.04 -9.95 -10.14
N ILE A 263 8.01 -9.97 -10.97
CA ILE A 263 6.73 -10.62 -10.66
C ILE A 263 6.39 -11.62 -11.75
N SER A 264 6.09 -12.84 -11.35
CA SER A 264 5.53 -13.91 -12.18
C SER A 264 4.20 -14.36 -11.56
N PRO A 265 3.05 -13.86 -12.02
CA PRO A 265 1.76 -14.15 -11.37
C PRO A 265 1.37 -15.62 -11.35
N GLY A 266 1.82 -16.40 -12.34
CA GLY A 266 1.58 -17.85 -12.39
C GLY A 266 0.36 -18.23 -13.22
N GLY A 267 -0.48 -19.10 -12.68
CA GLY A 267 -1.77 -19.49 -13.25
C GLY A 267 -2.86 -18.48 -12.90
N GLY A 268 -4.12 -18.92 -12.88
CA GLY A 268 -5.21 -18.07 -12.40
C GLY A 268 -5.47 -16.76 -13.16
N ALA A 269 -6.34 -15.96 -12.55
CA ALA A 269 -6.68 -14.59 -12.93
C ALA A 269 -6.28 -13.65 -11.80
N ASP A 270 -4.98 -13.35 -11.74
CA ASP A 270 -4.40 -12.59 -10.63
C ASP A 270 -4.64 -11.10 -10.71
N ARG A 271 -4.61 -10.44 -9.56
CA ARG A 271 -4.44 -9.00 -9.46
C ARG A 271 -2.99 -8.69 -9.13
N VAL A 272 -2.33 -7.92 -9.98
CA VAL A 272 -1.05 -7.30 -9.64
C VAL A 272 -1.27 -5.82 -9.43
N TYR A 273 -0.89 -5.33 -8.26
CA TYR A 273 -1.04 -3.93 -7.89
C TYR A 273 0.25 -3.40 -7.28
N ASP A 274 0.33 -2.08 -7.21
CA ASP A 274 1.47 -1.40 -6.63
C ASP A 274 0.90 -0.36 -5.69
N ARG A 275 1.18 -0.52 -4.39
CA ARG A 275 0.54 0.21 -3.30
C ARG A 275 1.33 1.45 -2.89
N ASP A 276 2.64 1.29 -2.80
CA ASP A 276 3.51 2.24 -2.09
C ASP A 276 4.72 2.69 -2.92
N SER A 277 4.92 2.16 -4.13
CA SER A 277 6.11 2.54 -4.90
C SER A 277 6.04 4.00 -5.32
N LEU A 278 7.06 4.76 -4.94
CA LEU A 278 7.25 6.14 -5.42
C LEU A 278 7.70 6.13 -6.90
N ARG A 279 8.03 4.94 -7.43
CA ARG A 279 8.38 4.67 -8.83
C ARG A 279 7.91 3.29 -9.30
N SER A 280 7.20 3.25 -10.43
CA SER A 280 6.96 2.00 -11.15
C SER A 280 8.00 1.78 -12.26
N GLY A 281 8.38 0.50 -12.42
CA GLY A 281 9.43 0.03 -13.34
C GLY A 281 9.68 -1.48 -13.29
N ARG A 282 8.83 -2.23 -12.58
CA ARG A 282 9.02 -3.64 -12.27
C ARG A 282 8.92 -4.53 -13.51
N THR A 283 9.60 -5.67 -13.46
CA THR A 283 9.49 -6.66 -14.53
C THR A 283 8.34 -7.58 -14.22
N ILE A 284 7.33 -7.61 -15.08
CA ILE A 284 6.24 -8.57 -14.99
C ILE A 284 6.43 -9.56 -16.12
N ASP A 285 6.88 -10.76 -15.76
CA ASP A 285 6.79 -11.91 -16.65
C ASP A 285 5.47 -12.62 -16.37
N SER A 286 4.79 -13.12 -17.38
CA SER A 286 3.49 -13.74 -17.15
C SER A 286 3.25 -14.85 -18.14
N THR A 287 3.03 -16.04 -17.59
CA THR A 287 2.22 -17.08 -18.19
C THR A 287 0.77 -16.90 -17.72
N GLY A 288 -0.22 -17.49 -18.39
CA GLY A 288 -1.63 -17.34 -18.00
C GLY A 288 -2.39 -16.24 -18.74
N PHE A 289 -3.70 -16.15 -18.49
CA PHE A 289 -4.61 -15.19 -19.13
C PHE A 289 -5.67 -14.73 -18.14
N GLY A 290 -6.04 -13.46 -18.20
CA GLY A 290 -7.15 -12.91 -17.39
C GLY A 290 -6.72 -12.06 -16.20
N HIS A 291 -5.41 -11.83 -16.05
CA HIS A 291 -4.88 -10.99 -14.97
C HIS A 291 -5.38 -9.54 -15.07
N THR A 292 -5.38 -8.88 -13.91
CA THR A 292 -5.74 -7.49 -13.72
C THR A 292 -4.54 -6.72 -13.19
N TYR A 293 -4.19 -5.61 -13.84
CA TYR A 293 -3.17 -4.70 -13.34
C TYR A 293 -3.83 -3.49 -12.74
N THR A 294 -3.63 -3.25 -11.45
CA THR A 294 -4.21 -2.10 -10.74
C THR A 294 -3.14 -1.07 -10.43
N VAL A 295 -3.36 0.15 -10.89
CA VAL A 295 -2.65 1.34 -10.42
C VAL A 295 -3.42 1.90 -9.24
N GLU A 296 -2.81 1.87 -8.06
CA GLU A 296 -3.30 2.62 -6.91
C GLU A 296 -2.54 3.95 -6.88
N VAL A 297 -3.23 5.08 -6.92
CA VAL A 297 -2.57 6.38 -6.77
C VAL A 297 -2.57 6.82 -5.31
N ALA A 298 -1.54 7.57 -4.92
CA ALA A 298 -1.41 8.12 -3.58
C ALA A 298 -2.06 9.51 -3.49
N PHE A 299 -2.50 9.89 -2.29
CA PHE A 299 -3.10 11.20 -1.97
C PHE A 299 -2.42 12.40 -2.63
N GLY A 300 -3.25 13.31 -3.17
CA GLY A 300 -2.95 14.55 -3.91
C GLY A 300 -3.03 14.40 -5.43
N ASP A 301 -3.00 15.51 -6.19
CA ASP A 301 -3.17 15.44 -7.65
C ASP A 301 -2.36 14.34 -8.36
N ALA A 302 -3.04 13.53 -9.18
CA ALA A 302 -2.44 12.44 -9.94
C ALA A 302 -2.68 12.58 -11.45
N VAL A 303 -1.75 12.11 -12.27
CA VAL A 303 -2.00 11.87 -13.70
C VAL A 303 -1.67 10.43 -14.01
N SER A 304 -2.65 9.69 -14.52
CA SER A 304 -2.51 8.30 -14.95
C SER A 304 -2.78 8.20 -16.44
N ARG A 305 -1.92 7.50 -17.18
CA ARG A 305 -2.04 7.34 -18.62
C ARG A 305 -1.91 5.90 -19.02
N VAL A 306 -2.81 5.46 -19.89
CA VAL A 306 -2.85 4.09 -20.40
C VAL A 306 -2.71 4.14 -21.91
N ARG A 307 -1.66 3.50 -22.44
CA ARG A 307 -1.32 3.49 -23.87
C ARG A 307 -1.13 2.07 -24.39
N PRO A 308 -1.59 1.76 -25.61
CA PRO A 308 -1.17 0.53 -26.28
C PRO A 308 0.35 0.55 -26.52
N SER A 309 0.97 -0.62 -26.36
CA SER A 309 2.38 -0.86 -26.68
C SER A 309 2.52 -2.12 -27.54
N GLY A 310 3.58 -2.22 -28.34
CA GLY A 310 3.80 -3.39 -29.20
C GLY A 310 3.90 -4.72 -28.44
N SER A 311 4.27 -4.67 -27.16
CA SER A 311 4.42 -5.81 -26.25
C SER A 311 3.33 -5.89 -25.16
N GLY A 312 2.30 -5.03 -25.19
CA GLY A 312 1.29 -5.00 -24.14
C GLY A 312 0.60 -3.64 -23.97
N THR A 313 0.57 -3.15 -22.74
CA THR A 313 -0.01 -1.84 -22.37
C THR A 313 1.01 -1.06 -21.54
N LEU A 314 1.33 0.15 -21.94
CA LEU A 314 2.18 1.05 -21.17
C LEU A 314 1.29 1.88 -20.25
N VAL A 315 1.56 1.82 -18.96
CA VAL A 315 0.88 2.60 -17.93
C VAL A 315 1.88 3.57 -17.30
N THR A 316 1.59 4.86 -17.32
CA THR A 316 2.45 5.87 -16.70
C THR A 316 1.70 6.70 -15.69
N THR A 317 2.31 6.96 -14.55
CA THR A 317 1.80 7.84 -13.50
C THR A 317 2.76 9.02 -13.29
N SER A 318 2.23 10.17 -12.89
CA SER A 318 3.05 11.34 -12.49
C SER A 318 2.36 12.18 -11.42
N LEU A 319 3.09 13.15 -10.87
CA LEU A 319 2.74 14.04 -9.75
C LEU A 319 2.89 13.40 -8.37
N THR A 320 1.81 12.93 -7.74
CA THR A 320 1.88 12.30 -6.40
C THR A 320 2.57 10.95 -6.43
N ARG A 321 2.49 10.25 -7.56
CA ARG A 321 3.23 9.03 -7.83
C ARG A 321 3.80 9.04 -9.23
N THR A 322 5.10 8.81 -9.37
CA THR A 322 5.81 8.96 -10.64
C THR A 322 6.35 7.63 -11.12
N GLY A 323 5.77 7.05 -12.15
CA GLY A 323 6.19 5.72 -12.58
C GLY A 323 5.85 5.38 -14.02
N GLN A 324 6.51 4.35 -14.53
CA GLN A 324 6.22 3.75 -15.83
C GLN A 324 6.25 2.22 -15.73
N GLN A 325 5.11 1.59 -16.05
CA GLN A 325 4.97 0.15 -16.10
C GLN A 325 4.60 -0.32 -17.50
N LEU A 326 5.37 -1.27 -18.05
CA LEU A 326 4.91 -2.07 -19.17
C LEU A 326 4.16 -3.29 -18.63
N VAL A 327 2.88 -3.39 -18.96
CA VAL A 327 1.99 -4.49 -18.58
C VAL A 327 1.90 -5.46 -19.76
N PRO A 328 2.23 -6.74 -19.58
CA PRO A 328 2.12 -7.75 -20.63
C PRO A 328 0.70 -7.89 -21.19
N SER A 329 0.56 -8.41 -22.41
CA SER A 329 -0.74 -8.58 -23.06
C SER A 329 -1.64 -9.65 -22.43
N THR A 330 -1.11 -10.49 -21.53
CA THR A 330 -1.85 -11.50 -20.74
C THR A 330 -2.83 -10.85 -19.74
N PHE A 331 -2.55 -9.61 -19.33
CA PHE A 331 -3.45 -8.80 -18.52
C PHE A 331 -4.62 -8.32 -19.37
N GLN A 332 -5.81 -8.78 -19.03
CA GLN A 332 -7.03 -8.44 -19.75
C GLN A 332 -7.67 -7.15 -19.21
N THR A 333 -7.36 -6.76 -17.97
CA THR A 333 -7.90 -5.55 -17.36
C THR A 333 -6.78 -4.67 -16.84
N VAL A 334 -6.84 -3.37 -17.15
CA VAL A 334 -6.05 -2.33 -16.48
C VAL A 334 -7.00 -1.47 -15.67
N VAL A 335 -6.76 -1.37 -14.37
CA VAL A 335 -7.53 -0.54 -13.44
C VAL A 335 -6.68 0.66 -13.05
N VAL A 336 -7.24 1.85 -13.15
CA VAL A 336 -6.72 3.08 -12.56
C VAL A 336 -7.64 3.41 -11.40
N ASN A 337 -7.21 3.13 -10.17
CA ASN A 337 -7.99 3.38 -8.96
C ASN A 337 -7.48 4.64 -8.26
N LEU A 338 -8.38 5.61 -8.10
CA LEU A 338 -8.17 6.91 -7.46
C LEU A 338 -8.90 7.01 -6.10
N ASP A 339 -9.51 5.93 -5.61
CA ASP A 339 -10.37 5.93 -4.41
C ASP A 339 -9.63 6.34 -3.12
N GLN A 340 -8.29 6.30 -3.11
CA GLN A 340 -7.48 6.69 -1.95
C GLN A 340 -7.33 8.21 -1.76
N HIS A 341 -7.96 9.03 -2.61
CA HIS A 341 -8.04 10.49 -2.44
C HIS A 341 -9.09 10.85 -1.38
N GLY A 342 -8.64 11.21 -0.18
CA GLY A 342 -9.48 11.68 0.92
C GLY A 342 -9.52 13.21 1.01
N GLU A 343 -10.73 13.78 1.13
CA GLU A 343 -11.03 15.20 1.37
C GLU A 343 -10.67 16.23 0.25
N GLY A 344 -11.48 16.23 -0.82
CA GLY A 344 -12.12 17.45 -1.39
C GLY A 344 -11.23 18.54 -2.00
N GLY A 345 -10.07 18.20 -2.55
CA GLY A 345 -9.26 19.13 -3.34
C GLY A 345 -8.14 18.50 -4.14
N ASP A 346 -8.13 17.17 -4.25
CA ASP A 346 -7.18 16.40 -5.05
C ASP A 346 -7.74 16.31 -6.45
N ARG A 347 -6.97 16.70 -7.48
CA ARG A 347 -7.44 16.59 -8.86
C ARG A 347 -6.75 15.46 -9.57
N SER A 348 -7.50 14.52 -10.13
CA SER A 348 -6.90 13.49 -10.97
C SER A 348 -7.17 13.72 -12.45
N LEU A 349 -6.23 13.26 -13.26
CA LEU A 349 -6.39 13.16 -14.70
C LEU A 349 -6.10 11.74 -15.14
N ILE A 350 -7.11 11.08 -15.69
CA ILE A 350 -6.96 9.82 -16.39
C ILE A 350 -6.97 10.09 -17.91
N ASP A 351 -5.90 9.72 -18.60
CA ASP A 351 -5.80 9.81 -20.06
C ASP A 351 -5.66 8.40 -20.65
N LEU A 352 -6.73 7.92 -21.28
CA LEU A 352 -6.88 6.55 -21.73
C LEU A 352 -6.89 6.45 -23.25
N HIS A 353 -6.15 5.49 -23.77
CA HIS A 353 -6.29 5.04 -25.14
C HIS A 353 -6.90 3.64 -25.11
N ALA A 354 -8.04 3.46 -25.81
CA ALA A 354 -8.66 2.15 -25.92
C ALA A 354 -7.67 1.06 -26.35
N LEU A 355 -7.72 -0.09 -25.70
CA LEU A 355 -6.75 -1.16 -25.87
C LEU A 355 -7.25 -2.20 -26.87
N ALA A 356 -6.35 -2.63 -27.76
CA ALA A 356 -6.60 -3.75 -28.66
C ALA A 356 -6.49 -5.11 -27.94
N GLY A 357 -7.08 -6.15 -28.55
CA GLY A 357 -7.08 -7.51 -28.03
C GLY A 357 -8.21 -7.79 -27.03
N ASN A 358 -9.31 -7.01 -27.10
CA ASN A 358 -10.45 -7.08 -26.18
C ASN A 358 -10.05 -6.90 -24.70
N ARG A 359 -9.08 -6.00 -24.43
CA ARG A 359 -8.65 -5.68 -23.07
C ARG A 359 -9.47 -4.53 -22.50
N ALA A 360 -10.00 -4.72 -21.31
CA ALA A 360 -10.80 -3.73 -20.61
C ALA A 360 -9.93 -2.70 -19.89
N ILE A 361 -10.47 -1.48 -19.75
CA ILE A 361 -9.93 -0.47 -18.84
C ILE A 361 -11.02 -0.13 -17.82
N ARG A 362 -10.62 -0.02 -16.55
CA ARG A 362 -11.47 0.52 -15.48
C ARG A 362 -10.82 1.77 -14.91
N GLY A 363 -11.58 2.84 -14.78
CA GLY A 363 -11.18 4.05 -14.06
C GLY A 363 -12.13 4.25 -12.90
N GLU A 364 -11.60 4.34 -11.69
CA GLU A 364 -12.37 4.54 -10.46
C GLU A 364 -11.88 5.86 -9.88
N GLY A 365 -12.77 6.85 -9.80
CA GLY A 365 -12.50 8.18 -9.26
C GLY A 365 -12.83 8.29 -7.78
N ASP A 366 -12.64 9.48 -7.22
CA ASP A 366 -12.94 9.72 -5.81
C ASP A 366 -14.42 10.10 -5.55
N VAL A 367 -14.81 10.16 -4.28
CA VAL A 367 -16.19 10.48 -3.88
C VAL A 367 -16.63 11.92 -4.17
N THR A 368 -15.70 12.79 -4.59
CA THR A 368 -15.94 14.20 -4.91
C THR A 368 -15.98 14.51 -6.40
N ASP A 369 -15.78 13.50 -7.25
CA ASP A 369 -15.98 13.49 -8.71
C ASP A 369 -15.43 14.73 -9.45
N ASP A 370 -14.32 15.32 -9.01
CA ASP A 370 -13.66 16.43 -9.72
C ASP A 370 -12.59 15.95 -10.73
N ASP A 371 -12.44 14.62 -10.83
CA ASP A 371 -11.53 13.95 -11.73
C ASP A 371 -11.85 14.20 -13.21
N LEU A 372 -10.79 14.38 -14.01
CA LEU A 372 -10.89 14.50 -15.46
C LEU A 372 -10.53 13.19 -16.13
N VAL A 373 -11.35 12.77 -17.07
CA VAL A 373 -11.06 11.58 -17.89
C VAL A 373 -11.10 11.95 -19.37
N ASP A 374 -10.00 11.72 -20.07
CA ASP A 374 -9.90 11.89 -21.52
C ASP A 374 -9.65 10.55 -22.20
N ILE A 375 -10.47 10.23 -23.20
CA ILE A 375 -10.50 8.91 -23.84
C ILE A 375 -10.34 9.06 -25.34
N THR A 376 -9.29 8.43 -25.85
CA THR A 376 -9.07 8.27 -27.29
C THR A 376 -9.54 6.89 -27.76
N ILE A 377 -10.50 6.88 -28.69
CA ILE A 377 -10.89 5.69 -29.46
C ILE A 377 -10.21 5.77 -30.84
N PRO A 378 -9.20 4.93 -31.14
CA PRO A 378 -8.32 5.14 -32.29
C PRO A 378 -8.99 4.96 -33.67
N TYR A 379 -10.08 4.19 -33.73
CA TYR A 379 -10.81 3.89 -34.95
C TYR A 379 -12.20 3.37 -34.61
N GLY A 380 -13.10 3.40 -35.60
CA GLY A 380 -14.51 3.06 -35.40
C GLY A 380 -15.28 4.15 -34.67
N GLY A 381 -16.47 3.79 -34.17
CA GLY A 381 -17.27 4.61 -33.28
C GLY A 381 -17.35 3.99 -31.88
N TRP A 382 -18.23 4.54 -31.05
CA TRP A 382 -18.50 4.02 -29.71
C TRP A 382 -19.95 4.29 -29.31
N THR A 383 -20.45 3.50 -28.37
CA THR A 383 -21.69 3.77 -27.64
C THR A 383 -21.39 3.94 -26.17
N THR A 384 -22.24 4.70 -25.47
CA THR A 384 -22.12 4.93 -24.04
C THR A 384 -23.41 4.54 -23.32
N SER A 385 -23.29 3.95 -22.14
CA SER A 385 -24.42 3.70 -21.25
C SER A 385 -24.07 4.01 -19.80
N GLY A 386 -25.06 4.45 -19.00
CA GLY A 386 -24.83 4.88 -17.62
C GLY A 386 -24.29 6.31 -17.48
N THR A 387 -23.65 6.60 -16.34
CA THR A 387 -23.16 7.94 -15.96
C THR A 387 -21.83 7.87 -15.23
N ALA A 388 -20.98 8.89 -15.40
CA ALA A 388 -19.66 8.96 -14.78
C ALA A 388 -19.68 8.90 -13.23
N ALA A 389 -20.71 9.48 -12.60
CA ALA A 389 -20.91 9.47 -11.15
C ALA A 389 -21.37 8.13 -10.54
N THR A 390 -21.55 7.07 -11.33
CA THR A 390 -21.88 5.73 -10.81
C THR A 390 -21.15 4.67 -11.62
N THR A 391 -21.57 4.44 -12.85
CA THR A 391 -20.87 3.58 -13.81
C THR A 391 -21.20 4.06 -15.22
N LEU A 392 -20.19 4.59 -15.92
CA LEU A 392 -20.23 4.88 -17.35
C LEU A 392 -19.51 3.76 -18.10
N THR A 393 -20.23 3.06 -18.95
CA THR A 393 -19.67 2.05 -19.85
C THR A 393 -19.56 2.63 -21.25
N ILE A 394 -18.37 2.50 -21.84
CA ILE A 394 -18.04 2.93 -23.19
C ILE A 394 -17.67 1.67 -23.97
N ASP A 395 -18.46 1.38 -25.00
CA ASP A 395 -18.30 0.22 -25.85
C ASP A 395 -17.85 0.67 -27.24
N PRO A 396 -16.56 0.49 -27.60
CA PRO A 396 -16.11 0.68 -28.96
C PRO A 396 -16.88 -0.24 -29.93
N THR A 397 -17.24 0.26 -31.11
CA THR A 397 -17.97 -0.54 -32.11
C THR A 397 -17.08 -1.60 -32.77
N ASP A 398 -15.76 -1.41 -32.72
CA ASP A 398 -14.80 -2.37 -33.22
C ASP A 398 -14.52 -3.43 -32.15
N SER A 399 -14.85 -4.68 -32.44
CA SER A 399 -14.72 -5.81 -31.51
C SER A 399 -13.29 -6.13 -31.10
N ILE A 400 -12.27 -5.55 -31.76
CA ILE A 400 -10.88 -5.74 -31.32
C ILE A 400 -10.53 -4.87 -30.11
N LEU A 401 -11.29 -3.81 -29.88
CA LEU A 401 -11.12 -2.92 -28.73
C LEU A 401 -11.96 -3.42 -27.56
N GLY A 402 -11.39 -3.39 -26.36
CA GLY A 402 -12.14 -3.76 -25.16
C GLY A 402 -13.00 -2.61 -24.62
N THR A 403 -13.97 -2.99 -23.78
CA THR A 403 -14.85 -2.05 -23.06
C THR A 403 -14.05 -1.20 -22.07
N ILE A 404 -14.46 0.07 -21.93
CA ILE A 404 -13.96 0.97 -20.89
C ILE A 404 -15.09 1.23 -19.91
N THR A 405 -14.82 1.07 -18.63
CA THR A 405 -15.77 1.37 -17.55
C THR A 405 -15.19 2.44 -16.64
N LEU A 406 -15.97 3.46 -16.32
CA LEU A 406 -15.60 4.50 -15.36
C LEU A 406 -16.63 4.56 -14.24
N SER A 407 -16.21 4.79 -13.02
CA SER A 407 -17.09 5.05 -11.87
C SER A 407 -16.52 6.19 -11.03
N ASP A 408 -17.41 6.97 -10.41
CA ASP A 408 -17.06 8.04 -9.48
C ASP A 408 -16.09 9.10 -10.06
N VAL A 409 -16.20 9.40 -11.36
CA VAL A 409 -15.36 10.43 -12.02
C VAL A 409 -16.16 11.64 -12.46
N GLY A 410 -15.47 12.77 -12.61
CA GLY A 410 -16.03 14.06 -13.03
C GLY A 410 -16.26 14.22 -14.53
N GLU A 411 -15.56 15.19 -15.13
CA GLU A 411 -15.74 15.49 -16.55
C GLU A 411 -15.06 14.41 -17.41
N VAL A 412 -15.85 13.75 -18.26
CA VAL A 412 -15.36 12.76 -19.23
C VAL A 412 -15.45 13.31 -20.64
N ARG A 413 -14.34 13.22 -21.39
CA ARG A 413 -14.30 13.49 -22.84
C ARG A 413 -13.87 12.26 -23.61
N ILE A 414 -14.59 11.97 -24.67
CA ILE A 414 -14.36 10.82 -25.55
C ILE A 414 -14.24 11.34 -26.97
N HIS A 415 -13.16 10.98 -27.65
CA HIS A 415 -12.91 11.43 -29.02
C HIS A 415 -12.21 10.37 -29.87
N GLY A 416 -12.39 10.48 -31.19
CA GLY A 416 -11.55 9.80 -32.17
C GLY A 416 -10.20 10.51 -32.36
N PRO A 417 -9.34 10.07 -33.29
CA PRO A 417 -8.12 10.81 -33.62
C PRO A 417 -8.43 12.24 -34.06
N TRP A 418 -7.67 13.23 -33.57
CA TRP A 418 -7.91 14.63 -33.93
C TRP A 418 -7.53 14.89 -35.38
N THR A 419 -8.52 15.19 -36.23
CA THR A 419 -8.29 15.52 -37.65
C THR A 419 -7.54 16.84 -37.80
N ASN A 420 -7.82 17.81 -36.93
CA ASN A 420 -7.02 19.02 -36.76
C ASN A 420 -6.09 18.85 -35.56
N LYS A 421 -4.82 18.54 -35.84
CA LYS A 421 -3.79 18.41 -34.80
C LYS A 421 -3.59 19.66 -33.93
N ASN A 422 -3.84 20.86 -34.46
CA ASN A 422 -3.78 22.07 -33.63
C ASN A 422 -4.93 22.11 -32.61
N ALA A 423 -6.11 21.63 -32.96
CA ALA A 423 -7.23 21.53 -32.02
C ALA A 423 -6.94 20.50 -30.91
N GLY A 424 -6.43 19.32 -31.29
CA GLY A 424 -6.02 18.31 -30.32
C GLY A 424 -4.88 18.78 -29.42
N PHE A 425 -3.93 19.55 -29.96
CA PHE A 425 -2.87 20.18 -29.17
C PHE A 425 -3.42 21.13 -28.10
N VAL A 426 -4.33 22.04 -28.48
CA VAL A 426 -4.94 23.00 -27.54
C VAL A 426 -5.76 22.30 -26.46
N HIS A 427 -6.48 21.24 -26.85
CA HIS A 427 -7.19 20.39 -25.91
C HIS A 427 -6.24 19.76 -24.89
N ARG A 428 -5.22 19.03 -25.36
CA ARG A 428 -4.29 18.27 -24.51
C ARG A 428 -3.47 19.18 -23.61
N VAL A 429 -2.92 20.28 -24.14
CA VAL A 429 -2.05 21.20 -23.40
C VAL A 429 -2.79 21.95 -22.30
N THR A 430 -4.05 22.33 -22.55
CA THR A 430 -4.90 22.95 -21.52
C THR A 430 -5.24 21.94 -20.43
N ARG A 431 -5.65 20.72 -20.80
CA ARG A 431 -5.92 19.62 -19.86
C ARG A 431 -4.72 19.32 -18.97
N ASP A 432 -3.56 19.07 -19.57
CA ASP A 432 -2.35 18.66 -18.86
C ASP A 432 -1.77 19.75 -17.97
N LEU A 433 -1.85 21.03 -18.38
CA LEU A 433 -1.31 22.14 -17.59
C LEU A 433 -2.33 22.69 -16.59
N MET A 434 -3.58 22.89 -17.00
CA MET A 434 -4.61 23.60 -16.23
C MET A 434 -5.51 22.67 -15.38
N PHE A 435 -5.46 21.34 -15.57
CA PHE A 435 -6.41 20.42 -14.91
C PHE A 435 -7.87 20.84 -15.14
N ARG A 436 -8.17 21.21 -16.38
CA ARG A 436 -9.52 21.40 -16.91
C ARG A 436 -9.49 21.23 -18.40
N PHE A 437 -10.63 20.95 -19.00
CA PHE A 437 -10.69 20.93 -20.43
C PHE A 437 -10.88 22.33 -21.04
N ALA A 438 -10.25 22.55 -22.19
CA ALA A 438 -10.51 23.74 -22.99
C ALA A 438 -11.95 23.75 -23.50
N THR A 439 -12.56 24.94 -23.50
CA THR A 439 -13.85 25.22 -24.14
C THR A 439 -13.72 25.08 -25.66
N GLY A 440 -14.85 24.82 -26.36
CA GLY A 440 -14.85 24.72 -27.81
C GLY A 440 -14.37 26.01 -28.52
N SER A 441 -14.60 27.18 -27.91
CA SER A 441 -14.12 28.47 -28.41
C SER A 441 -12.61 28.65 -28.23
N GLU A 442 -12.05 28.27 -27.06
CA GLU A 442 -10.60 28.25 -26.84
C GLU A 442 -9.91 27.33 -27.86
N ILE A 443 -10.43 26.10 -28.04
CA ILE A 443 -9.89 25.13 -29.01
C ILE A 443 -9.91 25.72 -30.42
N SER A 444 -11.07 26.22 -30.87
CA SER A 444 -11.23 26.70 -32.24
C SER A 444 -10.38 27.93 -32.54
N SER A 445 -10.40 28.93 -31.65
CA SER A 445 -9.66 30.18 -31.86
C SER A 445 -8.16 29.99 -31.88
N ILE A 446 -7.61 29.25 -30.90
CA ILE A 446 -6.16 29.02 -30.80
C ILE A 446 -5.69 28.08 -31.91
N ALA A 447 -6.49 27.07 -32.29
CA ALA A 447 -6.13 26.17 -33.39
C ALA A 447 -6.04 26.88 -34.75
N VAL A 448 -6.93 27.84 -35.01
CA VAL A 448 -6.88 28.71 -36.20
C VAL A 448 -5.64 29.59 -36.16
N ALA A 449 -5.39 30.29 -35.05
CA ALA A 449 -4.21 31.14 -34.90
C ALA A 449 -2.89 30.35 -35.07
N LEU A 450 -2.83 29.09 -34.62
CA LEU A 450 -1.70 28.19 -34.85
C LEU A 450 -1.56 27.79 -36.33
N GLY A 451 -2.69 27.57 -37.02
CA GLY A 451 -2.72 27.22 -38.44
C GLY A 451 -2.29 28.37 -39.35
N ASP A 452 -2.69 29.59 -38.99
CA ASP A 452 -2.40 30.82 -39.72
C ASP A 452 -1.01 31.40 -39.37
N GLY A 453 -0.33 30.83 -38.36
CA GLY A 453 0.98 31.28 -37.91
C GLY A 453 0.97 32.57 -37.07
N GLU A 454 -0.21 32.99 -36.60
CA GLU A 454 -0.37 34.14 -35.70
C GLU A 454 0.19 33.88 -34.30
N THR A 455 0.24 32.60 -33.91
CA THR A 455 0.87 32.15 -32.66
C THR A 455 1.69 30.88 -32.89
N THR A 456 2.42 30.45 -31.85
CA THR A 456 3.24 29.24 -31.87
C THR A 456 2.92 28.36 -30.66
N ARG A 457 3.19 27.05 -30.74
CA ARG A 457 3.00 26.13 -29.60
C ARG A 457 3.72 26.61 -28.32
N PRO A 458 4.99 27.07 -28.39
CA PRO A 458 5.65 27.67 -27.22
C PRO A 458 4.92 28.91 -26.68
N ALA A 459 4.39 29.77 -27.54
CA ALA A 459 3.66 30.96 -27.10
C ALA A 459 2.32 30.62 -26.42
N VAL A 460 1.61 29.61 -26.92
CA VAL A 460 0.37 29.09 -26.27
C VAL A 460 0.69 28.52 -24.89
N VAL A 461 1.71 27.67 -24.79
CA VAL A 461 2.15 27.07 -23.52
C VAL A 461 2.59 28.15 -22.53
N ALA A 462 3.41 29.10 -22.96
CA ALA A 462 3.86 30.21 -22.13
C ALA A 462 2.68 31.06 -21.65
N GLY A 463 1.69 31.33 -22.51
CA GLY A 463 0.48 32.07 -22.14
C GLY A 463 -0.34 31.37 -21.06
N LEU A 464 -0.54 30.05 -21.16
CA LEU A 464 -1.22 29.26 -20.13
C LEU A 464 -0.46 29.29 -18.80
N MET A 465 0.86 29.10 -18.86
CA MET A 465 1.72 29.09 -17.66
C MET A 465 1.87 30.49 -17.01
N ASP A 466 1.59 31.56 -17.74
CA ASP A 466 1.61 32.94 -17.23
C ASP A 466 0.30 33.36 -16.54
N THR A 467 -0.67 32.46 -16.39
CA THR A 467 -1.91 32.73 -15.67
C THR A 467 -1.77 32.55 -14.15
N ASP A 468 -2.67 33.17 -13.39
CA ASP A 468 -2.81 32.87 -11.96
C ASP A 468 -3.46 31.52 -11.70
N GLU A 469 -4.23 31.02 -12.67
CA GLU A 469 -4.81 29.67 -12.66
C GLU A 469 -3.70 28.64 -12.53
N TYR A 470 -2.74 28.62 -13.48
CA TYR A 470 -1.61 27.70 -13.46
C TYR A 470 -0.77 27.79 -12.18
N ARG A 471 -0.41 29.00 -11.77
CA ARG A 471 0.37 29.23 -10.54
C ARG A 471 -0.37 28.75 -9.30
N GLY A 472 -1.69 28.91 -9.29
CA GLY A 472 -2.56 28.41 -8.23
C GLY A 472 -2.50 26.89 -8.12
N LEU A 473 -2.53 26.16 -9.25
CA LEU A 473 -2.42 24.69 -9.25
C LEU A 473 -1.12 24.22 -8.60
N ASP A 474 0.02 24.84 -8.91
CA ASP A 474 1.30 24.49 -8.31
C ASP A 474 1.34 24.74 -6.79
N VAL A 475 0.70 25.82 -6.33
CA VAL A 475 0.54 26.10 -4.90
C VAL A 475 -0.35 25.04 -4.26
N ASP A 476 -1.53 24.83 -4.79
CA ASP A 476 -2.53 23.89 -4.24
C ASP A 476 -1.94 22.48 -4.15
N ARG A 477 -1.33 21.99 -5.23
CA ARG A 477 -0.69 20.67 -5.28
C ARG A 477 0.42 20.52 -4.23
N THR A 478 1.20 21.58 -3.99
CA THR A 478 2.26 21.54 -2.98
C THR A 478 1.69 21.44 -1.56
N PHE A 479 0.62 22.18 -1.26
CA PHE A 479 -0.05 22.12 0.04
C PHE A 479 -0.73 20.77 0.28
N VAL A 480 -1.46 20.29 -0.72
CA VAL A 480 -2.14 19.00 -0.68
C VAL A 480 -1.11 17.87 -0.51
N LYS A 481 -0.10 17.79 -1.38
CA LYS A 481 0.90 16.71 -1.35
C LYS A 481 1.67 16.66 -0.03
N TYR A 482 2.16 17.79 0.47
CA TYR A 482 3.10 17.80 1.59
C TYR A 482 2.49 18.12 2.95
N LEU A 483 1.37 18.86 2.98
CA LEU A 483 0.66 19.23 4.21
C LEU A 483 -0.71 18.57 4.32
N ARG A 484 -1.19 17.78 3.36
CA ARG A 484 -2.48 17.07 3.44
C ARG A 484 -3.65 18.01 3.79
N ARG A 485 -3.68 19.17 3.13
CA ARG A 485 -4.77 20.16 3.21
C ARG A 485 -4.68 21.14 2.05
N THR A 486 -5.77 21.85 1.78
CA THR A 486 -5.75 22.98 0.84
C THR A 486 -5.04 24.20 1.44
N ALA A 487 -4.51 25.05 0.55
CA ALA A 487 -3.99 26.36 0.95
C ALA A 487 -5.15 27.27 1.37
N ASP A 488 -4.99 28.01 2.46
CA ASP A 488 -6.00 29.01 2.82
C ASP A 488 -6.02 30.14 1.78
N PRO A 489 -7.15 30.84 1.56
CA PRO A 489 -7.28 31.81 0.48
C PRO A 489 -6.22 32.93 0.50
N ALA A 490 -5.81 33.40 1.68
CA ALA A 490 -4.82 34.45 1.82
C ALA A 490 -3.40 33.93 1.53
N GLY A 491 -3.04 32.78 2.10
CA GLY A 491 -1.79 32.08 1.83
C GLY A 491 -1.63 31.74 0.36
N ARG A 492 -2.67 31.21 -0.29
CA ARG A 492 -2.71 30.92 -1.72
C ARG A 492 -2.40 32.16 -2.56
N THR A 493 -3.09 33.27 -2.27
CA THR A 493 -2.89 34.56 -2.96
C THR A 493 -1.47 35.10 -2.79
N TYR A 494 -0.90 34.98 -1.58
CA TYR A 494 0.48 35.39 -1.30
C TYR A 494 1.50 34.61 -2.14
N TRP A 495 1.34 33.29 -2.24
CA TRP A 495 2.26 32.44 -3.00
C TRP A 495 2.13 32.66 -4.50
N ILE A 496 0.91 32.78 -5.04
CA ILE A 496 0.69 33.14 -6.45
C ILE A 496 1.40 34.45 -6.79
N THR A 497 1.20 35.49 -5.98
CA THR A 497 1.84 36.80 -6.19
C THR A 497 3.37 36.69 -6.11
N SER A 498 3.89 35.89 -5.19
CA SER A 498 5.33 35.65 -5.05
C SER A 498 5.93 34.96 -6.28
N ILE A 499 5.27 33.91 -6.80
CA ILE A 499 5.69 33.19 -8.00
C ILE A 499 5.61 34.09 -9.22
N ARG A 500 4.53 34.88 -9.35
CA ARG A 500 4.36 35.88 -10.42
C ARG A 500 5.51 36.89 -10.44
N ASN A 501 6.01 37.31 -9.27
CA ASN A 501 7.15 38.22 -9.14
C ASN A 501 8.52 37.53 -9.27
N GLY A 502 8.57 36.30 -9.80
CA GLY A 502 9.81 35.60 -10.14
C GLY A 502 10.43 34.76 -9.02
N LYS A 503 9.71 34.49 -7.92
CA LYS A 503 10.18 33.50 -6.95
C LYS A 503 10.14 32.09 -7.56
N ALA A 504 11.23 31.34 -7.36
CA ALA A 504 11.33 29.96 -7.80
C ALA A 504 10.40 29.03 -7.02
N LEU A 505 9.77 28.07 -7.71
CA LEU A 505 8.88 27.06 -7.10
C LEU A 505 9.61 26.24 -6.04
N TRP A 506 10.86 25.83 -6.31
CA TRP A 506 11.67 25.10 -5.34
C TRP A 506 11.93 25.87 -4.04
N ARG A 507 11.98 27.22 -4.09
CA ARG A 507 12.10 28.04 -2.86
C ARG A 507 10.82 28.02 -2.06
N PHE A 508 9.67 28.11 -2.73
CA PHE A 508 8.37 27.97 -2.08
C PHE A 508 8.25 26.60 -1.39
N ARG A 509 8.60 25.50 -2.08
CA ARG A 509 8.61 24.14 -1.50
C ARG A 509 9.54 24.06 -0.29
N ALA A 510 10.79 24.54 -0.39
CA ALA A 510 11.74 24.55 0.73
C ALA A 510 11.23 25.32 1.96
N GLN A 511 10.52 26.44 1.76
CA GLN A 511 9.92 27.20 2.85
C GLN A 511 8.78 26.42 3.52
N LEU A 512 7.98 25.69 2.76
CA LEU A 512 6.93 24.82 3.29
C LEU A 512 7.53 23.67 4.11
N PHE A 513 8.55 22.98 3.60
CA PHE A 513 9.26 21.92 4.34
C PHE A 513 10.00 22.44 5.59
N GLY A 514 10.37 23.72 5.63
CA GLY A 514 10.98 24.32 6.82
C GLY A 514 9.98 24.69 7.92
N SER A 515 8.69 24.74 7.59
CA SER A 515 7.64 25.26 8.47
C SER A 515 7.43 24.42 9.74
N ASN A 516 6.93 25.07 10.80
CA ASN A 516 6.53 24.35 12.01
C ASN A 516 5.39 23.38 11.75
N GLU A 517 4.48 23.71 10.82
CA GLU A 517 3.37 22.84 10.48
C GLU A 517 3.85 21.51 9.89
N TYR A 518 4.72 21.56 8.88
CA TYR A 518 5.28 20.35 8.28
C TYR A 518 6.01 19.51 9.34
N PHE A 519 6.80 20.15 10.21
CA PHE A 519 7.51 19.46 11.28
C PHE A 519 6.58 18.76 12.27
N THR A 520 5.51 19.43 12.70
CA THR A 520 4.50 18.82 13.58
C THR A 520 3.81 17.64 12.90
N LYS A 521 3.45 17.77 11.61
CA LYS A 521 2.87 16.67 10.83
C LYS A 521 3.84 15.50 10.60
N ALA A 522 5.14 15.77 10.65
CA ALA A 522 6.18 14.76 10.59
C ALA A 522 6.47 14.10 11.94
N GLY A 523 5.68 14.35 13.00
CA GLY A 523 5.88 13.75 14.32
C GLY A 523 6.57 14.67 15.34
N GLY A 524 6.95 15.89 14.96
CA GLY A 524 7.47 16.87 15.91
C GLY A 524 8.90 16.62 16.41
N GLU A 525 9.63 15.71 15.76
CA GLU A 525 11.01 15.35 16.09
C GLU A 525 11.91 15.44 14.85
N ASN A 526 13.22 15.68 15.06
CA ASN A 526 14.17 15.84 13.95
C ASN A 526 14.34 14.58 13.10
N GLU A 527 14.24 13.39 13.72
CA GLU A 527 14.36 12.11 13.02
C GLU A 527 13.15 11.83 12.14
N ALA A 528 11.94 11.94 12.70
CA ALA A 528 10.71 11.74 11.96
C ALA A 528 10.53 12.82 10.87
N TYR A 529 10.92 14.08 11.15
CA TYR A 529 11.06 15.12 10.13
C TYR A 529 11.96 14.71 8.98
N LEU A 530 13.16 14.20 9.28
CA LEU A 530 14.14 13.84 8.28
C LEU A 530 13.63 12.70 7.40
N VAL A 531 13.09 11.63 8.00
CA VAL A 531 12.50 10.49 7.27
C VAL A 531 11.39 10.98 6.35
N LYS A 532 10.51 11.87 6.83
CA LYS A 532 9.43 12.43 5.99
C LYS A 532 9.97 13.27 4.83
N VAL A 533 11.00 14.10 5.04
CA VAL A 533 11.63 14.87 3.96
C VAL A 533 12.28 13.96 2.91
N TYR A 534 12.94 12.89 3.34
CA TYR A 534 13.51 11.90 2.41
C TYR A 534 12.44 11.29 1.51
N ASN A 535 11.34 10.82 2.10
CA ASN A 535 10.23 10.23 1.35
C ASN A 535 9.55 11.26 0.43
N ASP A 536 9.16 12.42 0.95
CA ASP A 536 8.42 13.44 0.19
C ASP A 536 9.24 14.10 -0.93
N VAL A 537 10.57 14.22 -0.77
CA VAL A 537 11.44 14.91 -1.73
C VAL A 537 12.15 13.93 -2.66
N LEU A 538 12.63 12.79 -2.15
CA LEU A 538 13.47 11.86 -2.93
C LEU A 538 12.74 10.59 -3.35
N GLY A 539 11.61 10.28 -2.73
CA GLY A 539 10.87 9.07 -3.04
C GLY A 539 11.46 7.81 -2.42
N ARG A 540 12.17 7.92 -1.29
CA ARG A 540 12.79 6.77 -0.59
C ARG A 540 13.12 7.09 0.85
N ASP A 541 13.39 6.06 1.63
CA ASP A 541 13.94 6.18 2.98
C ASP A 541 15.42 6.62 2.99
N PRO A 542 15.85 7.25 4.11
CA PRO A 542 17.24 7.61 4.28
C PRO A 542 18.10 6.36 4.52
N ASP A 543 19.22 6.28 3.81
CA ASP A 543 20.26 5.30 4.12
C ASP A 543 20.87 5.61 5.52
N PRO A 544 21.40 4.60 6.24
CA PRO A 544 21.91 4.80 7.60
C PRO A 544 22.95 5.93 7.72
N SER A 545 23.82 6.06 6.71
CA SER A 545 24.89 7.06 6.71
C SER A 545 24.38 8.48 6.46
N GLY A 546 23.45 8.63 5.51
CA GLY A 546 22.74 9.86 5.21
C GLY A 546 21.90 10.33 6.40
N LYS A 547 21.14 9.41 7.01
CA LYS A 547 20.35 9.67 8.22
C LYS A 547 21.23 10.27 9.33
N ALA A 548 22.33 9.60 9.67
CA ALA A 548 23.26 10.04 10.71
C ALA A 548 23.86 11.44 10.43
N TYR A 549 24.25 11.70 9.17
CA TYR A 549 24.81 12.99 8.77
C TYR A 549 23.83 14.16 8.93
N TRP A 550 22.60 14.00 8.47
CA TRP A 550 21.59 15.06 8.54
C TRP A 550 21.04 15.25 9.94
N LEU A 551 20.83 14.18 10.70
CA LEU A 551 20.43 14.25 12.11
C LEU A 551 21.44 15.03 12.93
N LYS A 552 22.74 14.79 12.73
CA LYS A 552 23.80 15.57 13.40
C LYS A 552 23.67 17.07 13.13
N LYS A 553 23.32 17.47 11.91
CA LYS A 553 23.12 18.90 11.57
C LYS A 553 21.87 19.48 12.22
N LEU A 554 20.74 18.77 12.14
CA LEU A 554 19.48 19.20 12.73
C LEU A 554 19.58 19.34 14.25
N ASN A 555 20.16 18.33 14.92
CA ASN A 555 20.40 18.35 16.36
C ASN A 555 21.45 19.41 16.76
N GLY A 556 22.34 19.78 15.83
CA GLY A 556 23.27 20.90 15.98
C GLY A 556 22.65 22.30 15.74
N GLY A 557 21.34 22.39 15.49
CA GLY A 557 20.63 23.66 15.31
C GLY A 557 20.55 24.17 13.87
N ALA A 558 20.82 23.33 12.87
CA ALA A 558 20.61 23.71 11.47
C ALA A 558 19.13 24.02 11.20
N ASP A 559 18.87 25.10 10.45
CA ASP A 559 17.52 25.45 10.02
C ASP A 559 16.94 24.38 9.08
N ARG A 560 15.72 23.92 9.38
CA ARG A 560 15.01 22.87 8.63
C ARG A 560 14.79 23.26 7.16
N GLY A 561 14.42 24.52 6.89
CA GLY A 561 14.26 25.00 5.52
C GLY A 561 15.56 24.94 4.72
N SER A 562 16.68 25.25 5.37
CA SER A 562 18.02 25.14 4.79
C SER A 562 18.46 23.69 4.57
N VAL A 563 18.03 22.75 5.42
CA VAL A 563 18.22 21.31 5.20
C VAL A 563 17.39 20.84 4.01
N ALA A 564 16.08 21.06 4.01
CA ALA A 564 15.19 20.69 2.89
C ALA A 564 15.65 21.29 1.56
N LEU A 565 16.18 22.52 1.59
CA LEU A 565 16.75 23.15 0.41
C LEU A 565 17.93 22.37 -0.18
N GLN A 566 18.75 21.71 0.63
CA GLN A 566 19.85 20.88 0.12
C GLN A 566 19.35 19.62 -0.57
N PHE A 567 18.23 19.04 -0.13
CA PHE A 567 17.58 17.92 -0.80
C PHE A 567 17.02 18.33 -2.16
N ILE A 568 16.26 19.43 -2.19
CA ILE A 568 15.61 19.94 -3.40
C ILE A 568 16.65 20.40 -4.44
N ASN A 569 17.76 21.00 -4.00
CA ASN A 569 18.86 21.36 -4.89
C ASN A 569 19.82 20.19 -5.17
N GLY A 570 19.53 18.98 -4.69
CA GLY A 570 20.29 17.78 -4.95
C GLY A 570 20.18 17.31 -6.41
N SER A 571 21.13 16.51 -6.86
CA SER A 571 21.03 15.84 -8.17
C SER A 571 19.90 14.82 -8.21
N GLU A 572 19.59 14.20 -7.07
CA GLU A 572 18.56 13.19 -6.95
C GLU A 572 17.16 13.78 -7.16
N PHE A 573 16.81 14.86 -6.44
CA PHE A 573 15.55 15.58 -6.67
C PHE A 573 15.41 16.05 -8.12
N ARG A 574 16.48 16.57 -8.72
CA ARG A 574 16.43 16.97 -10.13
C ARG A 574 16.12 15.81 -11.07
N ARG A 575 16.67 14.61 -10.82
CA ARG A 575 16.35 13.41 -11.62
C ARG A 575 14.89 13.01 -11.42
N TYR A 576 14.41 12.98 -10.18
CA TYR A 576 13.01 12.70 -9.87
C TYR A 576 12.07 13.68 -10.59
N LEU A 577 12.32 14.99 -10.47
CA LEU A 577 11.53 16.02 -11.15
C LEU A 577 11.55 15.86 -12.67
N LEU A 578 12.71 15.50 -13.24
CA LEU A 578 12.82 15.25 -14.67
C LEU A 578 11.97 14.05 -15.09
N ASP A 579 12.10 12.92 -14.40
CA ASP A 579 11.30 11.74 -14.72
C ASP A 579 9.80 12.02 -14.56
N GLU A 580 9.39 12.75 -13.52
CA GLU A 580 8.00 13.20 -13.32
C GLU A 580 7.50 14.01 -14.52
N GLN A 581 8.22 15.07 -14.93
CA GLN A 581 7.74 15.93 -16.02
C GLN A 581 7.78 15.19 -17.37
N PHE A 582 8.79 14.36 -17.62
CA PHE A 582 8.87 13.59 -18.86
C PHE A 582 7.76 12.54 -18.95
N LEU A 583 7.42 11.87 -17.86
CA LEU A 583 6.26 10.97 -17.81
C LEU A 583 4.95 11.75 -17.97
N ARG A 584 4.81 12.86 -17.25
CA ARG A 584 3.62 13.73 -17.31
C ARG A 584 3.35 14.28 -18.70
N PHE A 585 4.34 14.62 -19.51
CA PHE A 585 4.08 15.23 -20.83
C PHE A 585 4.32 14.25 -21.99
N LEU A 586 5.27 13.32 -21.84
CA LEU A 586 5.78 12.47 -22.92
C LEU A 586 5.72 10.96 -22.62
N ASP A 587 5.03 10.48 -21.58
CA ASP A 587 4.80 9.06 -21.28
C ASP A 587 6.08 8.20 -21.39
N ARG A 588 7.24 8.77 -21.06
CA ARG A 588 8.55 8.11 -21.07
C ARG A 588 9.48 8.77 -20.08
N ARG A 589 10.51 8.06 -19.62
CA ARG A 589 11.61 8.67 -18.87
C ARG A 589 12.53 9.49 -19.79
N ALA A 590 13.26 10.43 -19.21
CA ALA A 590 14.26 11.22 -19.91
C ALA A 590 15.46 10.34 -20.30
N THR A 591 16.01 10.54 -21.50
CA THR A 591 17.29 9.91 -21.88
C THR A 591 18.45 10.49 -21.06
N THR A 592 19.58 9.79 -20.97
CA THR A 592 20.78 10.29 -20.25
C THR A 592 21.25 11.66 -20.74
N ALA A 593 21.16 11.93 -22.05
CA ALA A 593 21.51 13.21 -22.64
C ALA A 593 20.54 14.33 -22.25
N GLU A 594 19.23 14.05 -22.28
CA GLU A 594 18.18 14.96 -21.82
C GLU A 594 18.33 15.24 -20.32
N GLN A 595 18.56 14.21 -19.50
CA GLN A 595 18.79 14.35 -18.06
C GLN A 595 19.98 15.27 -17.76
N THR A 596 21.10 15.08 -18.47
CA THR A 596 22.30 15.91 -18.30
C THR A 596 22.02 17.36 -18.65
N THR A 597 21.38 17.59 -19.80
CA THR A 597 21.07 18.93 -20.30
C THR A 597 20.16 19.68 -19.33
N TRP A 598 19.04 19.06 -18.97
CA TRP A 598 18.03 19.70 -18.14
C TRP A 598 18.44 19.81 -16.68
N SER A 599 19.25 18.88 -16.15
CA SER A 599 19.82 19.02 -14.80
C SER A 599 20.67 20.29 -14.67
N ASN A 600 21.41 20.67 -15.72
CA ASN A 600 22.19 21.91 -15.73
C ASN A 600 21.29 23.15 -15.76
N VAL A 601 20.20 23.11 -16.54
CA VAL A 601 19.22 24.20 -16.59
C VAL A 601 18.52 24.37 -15.24
N LEU A 602 18.04 23.29 -14.63
CA LEU A 602 17.42 23.28 -13.30
C LEU A 602 18.36 23.82 -12.22
N LYS A 603 19.66 23.56 -12.32
CA LYS A 603 20.67 24.08 -11.39
C LYS A 603 20.95 25.57 -11.60
N ALA A 604 20.95 26.05 -12.85
CA ALA A 604 21.38 27.40 -13.21
C ALA A 604 20.25 28.44 -13.17
N SER A 605 19.00 28.01 -13.35
CA SER A 605 17.85 28.90 -13.54
C SER A 605 16.83 28.80 -12.40
N ALA A 606 16.42 29.96 -11.86
CA ALA A 606 15.32 30.05 -10.90
C ALA A 606 13.97 29.57 -11.50
N THR A 607 13.83 29.61 -12.82
CA THR A 607 12.64 29.16 -13.56
C THR A 607 12.90 27.90 -14.39
N GLY A 608 13.96 27.14 -14.07
CA GLY A 608 14.36 25.97 -14.85
C GLY A 608 13.27 24.90 -14.97
N GLU A 609 12.45 24.74 -13.93
CA GLU A 609 11.30 23.82 -13.93
C GLU A 609 10.22 24.27 -14.91
N GLN A 610 9.87 25.56 -14.91
CA GLN A 610 8.93 26.12 -15.89
C GLN A 610 9.48 26.03 -17.32
N GLN A 611 10.79 26.25 -17.50
CA GLN A 611 11.44 26.08 -18.80
C GLN A 611 11.35 24.64 -19.31
N LEU A 612 11.53 23.66 -18.42
CA LEU A 612 11.38 22.24 -18.74
C LEU A 612 9.94 21.91 -19.15
N ILE A 613 8.96 22.30 -18.34
CA ILE A 613 7.54 22.08 -18.62
C ILE A 613 7.16 22.71 -19.97
N ALA A 614 7.56 23.98 -20.18
CA ALA A 614 7.28 24.69 -21.42
C ALA A 614 7.88 23.99 -22.65
N PHE A 615 9.11 23.50 -22.52
CA PHE A 615 9.79 22.76 -23.58
C PHE A 615 9.08 21.44 -23.90
N LEU A 616 8.73 20.66 -22.89
CA LEU A 616 8.09 19.36 -23.07
C LEU A 616 6.70 19.52 -23.69
N ALA A 617 5.87 20.40 -23.13
CA ALA A 617 4.50 20.65 -23.57
C ALA A 617 4.41 21.30 -24.95
N ALA A 618 5.43 22.03 -25.41
CA ALA A 618 5.47 22.62 -26.76
C ALA A 618 6.18 21.73 -27.80
N SER A 619 6.72 20.58 -27.39
CA SER A 619 7.57 19.75 -28.25
C SER A 619 6.79 19.09 -29.39
N THR A 620 7.51 18.72 -30.46
CA THR A 620 6.93 17.93 -31.54
C THR A 620 6.45 16.56 -31.06
N SER A 621 7.21 15.90 -30.17
CA SER A 621 6.79 14.62 -29.58
C SER A 621 5.51 14.70 -28.75
N TYR A 622 5.24 15.85 -28.12
CA TYR A 622 3.97 16.10 -27.43
C TYR A 622 2.83 16.32 -28.42
N TYR A 623 3.07 17.16 -29.43
CA TYR A 623 2.09 17.49 -30.46
C TYR A 623 1.67 16.29 -31.32
N ASP A 624 2.58 15.35 -31.60
CA ASP A 624 2.24 14.18 -32.42
C ASP A 624 1.39 13.14 -31.69
N ARG A 625 1.06 13.37 -30.42
CA ARG A 625 0.14 12.55 -29.61
C ARG A 625 -1.30 13.03 -29.64
N THR A 626 -1.58 14.06 -30.43
CA THR A 626 -2.92 14.62 -30.63
C THR A 626 -3.65 13.87 -31.72
#